data_AF-E1VJE8-F1
#
_entry.id   AF-E1VJE8-F1
#
_cell.length_a   1.000
_cell.length_b   1.000
_cell.length_c   1.000
_cell.angle_alpha   90.00
_cell.angle_beta   90.00
_cell.angle_gamma   90.00
#
_symmetry.space_group_name_H-M   'P 1'
#
loop_
_entity.id
_entity.type
_entity.pdbx_description
1 polymer ?
#
loop_
_entity_poly.entity_id
_entity_poly.type
_entity_poly.pdbx_seq_one_letter_code
_entity_poly.pdbx_strand_id
1 'polypeptide(L)'
;MDNDVTLEARGLERAAIELFPGEWAIETQRPISTLLGSCVGVCLYDPKAKIGGLNHFMLPKPTPRKLAALGEMLFGEDAMNALTNGLLSKGAERKRLVAKAFGGGNMMPALHLSIGDQNAAFAIRWLETARISLLASDLGGPWARKVVFNPLNGDTFCRRISNSESRLAEVLKRQEAYEKKLK
;
A
#
# COMPACT_ATOMS: atom_id res chain seq x y z
N MET A 1 19.41 -2.48 -19.58
CA MET A 1 19.28 -2.15 -18.15
C MET A 1 17.90 -2.52 -17.61
N ASP A 2 16.81 -2.23 -18.32
CA ASP A 2 15.42 -2.54 -17.87
C ASP A 2 15.11 -4.04 -17.62
N ASN A 3 15.79 -4.94 -18.34
CA ASN A 3 15.57 -6.37 -18.20
C ASN A 3 16.08 -6.91 -16.85
N ASP A 4 17.14 -6.32 -16.30
CA ASP A 4 17.78 -6.75 -15.06
C ASP A 4 16.94 -6.34 -13.84
N VAL A 5 16.48 -5.08 -13.83
CA VAL A 5 15.52 -4.53 -12.85
C VAL A 5 14.22 -5.35 -12.83
N THR A 6 13.75 -5.79 -14.00
CA THR A 6 12.53 -6.60 -14.11
C THR A 6 12.73 -8.02 -13.55
N LEU A 7 13.90 -8.63 -13.77
CA LEU A 7 14.23 -9.95 -13.24
C LEU A 7 14.39 -9.91 -11.72
N GLU A 8 15.05 -8.88 -11.21
CA GLU A 8 15.20 -8.62 -9.77
C GLU A 8 13.82 -8.46 -9.11
N ALA A 9 12.97 -7.59 -9.65
CA ALA A 9 11.62 -7.37 -9.13
C ALA A 9 10.78 -8.66 -9.08
N ARG A 10 10.88 -9.53 -10.10
CA ARG A 10 10.21 -10.84 -10.14
C ARG A 10 10.82 -11.86 -9.18
N GLY A 11 12.12 -11.76 -8.89
CA GLY A 11 12.78 -12.55 -7.86
C GLY A 11 12.26 -12.17 -6.47
N LEU A 12 12.23 -10.87 -6.18
CA LEU A 12 11.72 -10.32 -4.93
C LEU A 12 10.23 -10.64 -4.73
N GLU A 13 9.41 -10.52 -5.79
CA GLU A 13 7.97 -10.85 -5.74
C GLU A 13 7.74 -12.30 -5.31
N ARG A 14 8.53 -13.26 -5.82
CA ARG A 14 8.40 -14.68 -5.48
C ARG A 14 8.81 -15.01 -4.05
N ALA A 15 9.74 -14.26 -3.48
CA ALA A 15 10.18 -14.41 -2.11
C ALA A 15 9.36 -13.57 -1.11
N ALA A 16 8.42 -12.75 -1.60
CA ALA A 16 7.71 -11.78 -0.79
C ALA A 16 6.63 -12.43 0.07
N ILE A 17 6.44 -11.86 1.26
CA ILE A 17 5.21 -12.05 2.02
C ILE A 17 4.13 -11.20 1.37
N GLU A 18 2.98 -11.78 1.07
CA GLU A 18 1.84 -11.03 0.52
C GLU A 18 1.02 -10.41 1.66
N LEU A 19 0.81 -9.09 1.58
CA LEU A 19 -0.13 -8.36 2.42
C LEU A 19 -1.47 -8.19 1.71
N PHE A 20 -2.52 -8.39 2.48
CA PHE A 20 -3.90 -8.21 2.10
C PHE A 20 -4.48 -6.90 2.65
N PRO A 21 -5.66 -6.48 2.17
CA PRO A 21 -6.28 -5.27 2.67
C PRO A 21 -6.51 -5.34 4.19
N GLY A 22 -6.11 -4.28 4.89
CA GLY A 22 -6.12 -4.23 6.36
C GLY A 22 -4.85 -4.71 7.03
N GLU A 23 -3.89 -5.22 6.28
CA GLU A 23 -2.64 -5.70 6.84
C GLU A 23 -1.54 -4.65 6.71
N TRP A 24 -0.58 -4.75 7.62
CA TRP A 24 0.67 -4.04 7.57
C TRP A 24 1.76 -4.94 8.14
N ALA A 25 2.98 -4.75 7.68
CA ALA A 25 4.12 -5.49 8.20
C ALA A 25 5.38 -4.64 8.18
N ILE A 26 6.26 -4.93 9.13
CA ILE A 26 7.64 -4.46 9.17
C ILE A 26 8.51 -5.68 9.03
N GLU A 27 9.38 -5.67 8.04
CA GLU A 27 10.29 -6.77 7.75
C GLU A 27 11.72 -6.27 7.68
N THR A 28 12.67 -7.18 7.89
CA THR A 28 14.12 -6.87 7.81
C THR A 28 14.86 -7.81 6.87
N GLN A 29 14.20 -8.84 6.36
CA GLN A 29 14.82 -9.90 5.55
C GLN A 29 14.03 -10.17 4.27
N ARG A 30 12.70 -10.36 4.40
CA ARG A 30 11.86 -10.74 3.26
C ARG A 30 11.18 -9.53 2.63
N PRO A 31 11.08 -9.47 1.30
CA PRO A 31 10.26 -8.47 0.63
C PRO A 31 8.80 -8.57 1.05
N ILE A 32 8.08 -7.46 0.91
CA ILE A 32 6.65 -7.40 1.16
C ILE A 32 5.97 -7.09 -0.17
N SER A 33 4.95 -7.84 -0.55
CA SER A 33 4.19 -7.58 -1.78
C SER A 33 2.73 -7.32 -1.49
N THR A 34 2.08 -6.52 -2.33
CA THR A 34 0.63 -6.35 -2.25
C THR A 34 0.03 -5.97 -3.61
N LEU A 35 -1.24 -6.29 -3.80
CA LEU A 35 -2.01 -5.95 -5.00
C LEU A 35 -3.05 -4.88 -4.66
N LEU A 36 -2.95 -3.75 -5.34
CA LEU A 36 -3.74 -2.55 -5.07
C LEU A 36 -4.68 -2.25 -6.24
N GLY A 37 -5.96 -2.14 -5.94
CA GLY A 37 -6.97 -1.50 -6.81
C GLY A 37 -7.20 -0.07 -6.35
N SER A 38 -8.43 0.21 -5.88
CA SER A 38 -8.83 1.46 -5.23
C SER A 38 -8.15 1.70 -3.86
N CYS A 39 -7.65 0.65 -3.23
CA CYS A 39 -6.89 0.71 -1.98
C CYS A 39 -5.52 1.37 -2.21
N VAL A 40 -4.90 1.85 -1.14
CA VAL A 40 -3.55 2.46 -1.18
C VAL A 40 -2.63 1.72 -0.23
N GLY A 41 -1.39 1.52 -0.68
CA GLY A 41 -0.31 1.01 0.14
C GLY A 41 0.79 2.06 0.27
N VAL A 42 1.25 2.26 1.50
CA VAL A 42 2.34 3.18 1.82
C VAL A 42 3.51 2.40 2.40
N CYS A 43 4.66 2.55 1.75
CA CYS A 43 5.95 2.09 2.28
C CYS A 43 6.55 3.19 3.13
N LEU A 44 6.98 2.86 4.34
CA LEU A 44 7.79 3.75 5.19
C LEU A 44 9.15 3.11 5.43
N TYR A 45 10.22 3.91 5.38
CA TYR A 45 11.59 3.44 5.56
C TYR A 45 12.44 4.47 6.30
N ASP A 46 13.28 4.02 7.25
CA ASP A 46 14.37 4.81 7.82
C ASP A 46 15.70 4.36 7.19
N PRO A 47 16.36 5.20 6.37
CA PRO A 47 17.58 4.82 5.66
C PRO A 47 18.81 4.66 6.55
N LYS A 48 18.79 5.21 7.78
CA LYS A 48 19.89 5.04 8.74
C LYS A 48 19.71 3.78 9.57
N ALA A 49 18.50 3.57 10.09
CA ALA A 49 18.19 2.37 10.86
C ALA A 49 18.01 1.12 9.97
N LYS A 50 17.87 1.31 8.64
CA LYS A 50 17.64 0.26 7.64
C LYS A 50 16.45 -0.62 8.01
N ILE A 51 15.36 0.02 8.40
CA ILE A 51 14.11 -0.64 8.76
C ILE A 51 12.96 0.03 8.02
N GLY A 52 12.05 -0.79 7.52
CA GLY A 52 10.84 -0.30 6.88
C GLY A 52 9.74 -1.32 6.84
N GLY A 53 8.61 -0.87 6.34
CA GLY A 53 7.44 -1.71 6.21
C GLY A 53 6.45 -1.12 5.22
N LEU A 54 5.39 -1.87 5.01
CA LEU A 54 4.32 -1.55 4.08
C LEU A 54 2.99 -1.73 4.80
N ASN A 55 2.06 -0.81 4.59
CA ASN A 55 0.65 -1.02 4.92
C ASN A 55 -0.20 -1.17 3.66
N HIS A 56 -1.43 -1.64 3.84
CA HIS A 56 -2.45 -1.70 2.81
C HIS A 56 -3.80 -1.31 3.42
N PHE A 57 -4.23 -0.06 3.22
CA PHE A 57 -5.52 0.41 3.74
C PHE A 57 -6.58 0.54 2.62
N MET A 58 -7.85 0.37 3.00
CA MET A 58 -8.97 0.38 2.05
C MET A 58 -9.76 1.69 2.04
N LEU A 59 -9.83 2.38 3.16
CA LEU A 59 -10.66 3.57 3.34
C LEU A 59 -9.86 4.67 4.04
N PRO A 60 -10.16 5.96 3.82
CA PRO A 60 -9.34 7.02 4.36
C PRO A 60 -9.53 7.20 5.88
N LYS A 61 -10.78 7.16 6.37
CA LYS A 61 -11.11 7.39 7.79
C LYS A 61 -12.31 6.52 8.23
N PRO A 62 -12.38 6.16 9.53
CA PRO A 62 -13.57 5.55 10.08
C PRO A 62 -14.75 6.53 10.06
N THR A 63 -15.93 6.02 9.74
CA THR A 63 -17.19 6.68 10.13
C THR A 63 -17.81 5.89 11.27
N PRO A 64 -18.54 6.51 12.21
CA PRO A 64 -19.09 5.81 13.39
C PRO A 64 -19.91 4.56 13.02
N ARG A 65 -20.63 4.61 11.89
CA ARG A 65 -21.41 3.48 11.36
C ARG A 65 -20.55 2.37 10.75
N LYS A 66 -19.35 2.68 10.25
CA LYS A 66 -18.42 1.72 9.63
C LYS A 66 -17.46 1.09 10.65
N LEU A 67 -17.11 1.78 11.73
CA LEU A 67 -16.21 1.26 12.78
C LEU A 67 -16.77 0.00 13.45
N ALA A 68 -18.09 -0.08 13.64
CA ALA A 68 -18.75 -1.24 14.25
C ALA A 68 -18.86 -2.46 13.30
N ALA A 69 -18.65 -2.27 11.98
CA ALA A 69 -18.81 -3.30 10.96
C ALA A 69 -17.51 -3.70 10.26
N LEU A 70 -16.48 -2.85 10.32
CA LEU A 70 -15.20 -3.00 9.63
C LEU A 70 -14.08 -2.81 10.65
N GLY A 71 -13.17 -3.78 10.77
CA GLY A 71 -12.04 -3.70 11.71
C GLY A 71 -11.15 -2.46 11.49
N GLU A 72 -10.53 -1.97 12.57
CA GLU A 72 -9.80 -0.70 12.64
C GLU A 72 -8.71 -0.57 11.54
N MET A 73 -7.98 -1.65 11.24
CA MET A 73 -6.85 -1.60 10.28
C MET A 73 -7.25 -1.38 8.82
N LEU A 74 -8.55 -1.35 8.51
CA LEU A 74 -9.06 -1.03 7.18
C LEU A 74 -9.01 0.47 6.86
N PHE A 75 -8.87 1.30 7.89
CA PHE A 75 -8.80 2.74 7.76
C PHE A 75 -7.35 3.23 7.68
N GLY A 76 -7.12 4.19 6.79
CA GLY A 76 -5.80 4.73 6.51
C GLY A 76 -5.18 5.40 7.73
N GLU A 77 -5.97 6.08 8.56
CA GLU A 77 -5.46 6.67 9.81
C GLU A 77 -4.84 5.61 10.72
N ASP A 78 -5.55 4.51 10.97
CA ASP A 78 -5.10 3.43 11.85
C ASP A 78 -3.89 2.69 11.24
N ALA A 79 -3.95 2.37 9.94
CA ALA A 79 -2.87 1.70 9.23
C ALA A 79 -1.58 2.53 9.15
N MET A 80 -1.68 3.85 8.95
CA MET A 80 -0.52 4.76 8.91
C MET A 80 0.09 4.94 10.30
N ASN A 81 -0.76 5.08 11.33
CA ASN A 81 -0.31 5.18 12.72
C ASN A 81 0.34 3.87 13.20
N ALA A 82 -0.28 2.72 12.93
CA ALA A 82 0.24 1.41 13.33
C ALA A 82 1.62 1.13 12.72
N LEU A 83 1.77 1.32 11.42
CA LEU A 83 3.06 1.15 10.74
C LEU A 83 4.11 2.11 11.28
N THR A 84 3.78 3.40 11.43
CA THR A 84 4.73 4.40 11.94
C THR A 84 5.17 4.06 13.34
N ASN A 85 4.25 3.76 14.26
CA ASN A 85 4.57 3.44 15.64
C ASN A 85 5.36 2.13 15.76
N GLY A 86 5.04 1.13 14.92
CA GLY A 86 5.81 -0.10 14.83
C GLY A 86 7.25 0.11 14.38
N LEU A 87 7.50 1.06 13.47
CA LEU A 87 8.86 1.39 13.04
C LEU A 87 9.63 2.11 14.15
N LEU A 88 8.99 3.08 14.80
CA LEU A 88 9.60 3.83 15.90
C LEU A 88 9.96 2.91 17.07
N SER A 89 9.09 1.96 17.43
CA SER A 89 9.36 0.99 18.50
C SER A 89 10.52 0.04 18.18
N LYS A 90 10.87 -0.11 16.91
CA LYS A 90 12.01 -0.90 16.43
C LYS A 90 13.26 -0.06 16.14
N GLY A 91 13.28 1.20 16.58
CA GLY A 91 14.47 2.06 16.52
C GLY A 91 14.55 2.98 15.30
N ALA A 92 13.50 3.05 14.47
CA ALA A 92 13.42 4.11 13.46
C ALA A 92 13.26 5.49 14.13
N GLU A 93 13.73 6.54 13.47
CA GLU A 93 13.50 7.91 13.91
C GLU A 93 12.53 8.62 12.97
N ARG A 94 11.48 9.23 13.56
CA ARG A 94 10.42 9.90 12.81
C ARG A 94 10.94 10.90 11.78
N LYS A 95 11.95 11.70 12.13
CA LYS A 95 12.54 12.72 11.25
C LYS A 95 13.29 12.16 10.05
N ARG A 96 13.65 10.88 10.09
CA ARG A 96 14.35 10.18 9.00
C ARG A 96 13.43 9.33 8.14
N LEU A 97 12.18 9.13 8.57
CA LEU A 97 11.23 8.36 7.79
C LEU A 97 10.99 9.03 6.44
N VAL A 98 11.07 8.21 5.40
CA VAL A 98 10.70 8.56 4.04
C VAL A 98 9.60 7.63 3.57
N ALA A 99 8.75 8.12 2.67
CA ALA A 99 7.59 7.41 2.20
C ALA A 99 7.61 7.18 0.68
N LYS A 100 6.99 6.09 0.25
CA LYS A 100 6.58 5.85 -1.14
C LYS A 100 5.14 5.34 -1.14
N ALA A 101 4.28 5.84 -2.03
CA ALA A 101 2.84 5.55 -1.99
C ALA A 101 2.30 5.10 -3.35
N PHE A 102 1.48 4.05 -3.35
CA PHE A 102 0.98 3.41 -4.57
C PHE A 102 -0.49 3.04 -4.43
N GLY A 103 -1.21 2.89 -5.54
CA GLY A 103 -2.61 2.43 -5.55
C GLY A 103 -3.60 3.53 -5.90
N GLY A 104 -4.79 3.50 -5.30
CA GLY A 104 -5.85 4.47 -5.56
C GLY A 104 -6.41 4.41 -6.98
N GLY A 105 -6.32 3.26 -7.65
CA GLY A 105 -6.76 3.09 -9.03
C GLY A 105 -8.29 3.04 -9.16
N ASN A 106 -8.81 3.64 -10.23
CA ASN A 106 -10.23 3.66 -10.60
C ASN A 106 -10.46 2.72 -11.79
N MET A 107 -10.45 1.42 -11.53
CA MET A 107 -10.51 0.37 -12.55
C MET A 107 -11.87 0.23 -13.26
N MET A 108 -12.95 0.69 -12.62
CA MET A 108 -14.29 0.74 -13.20
C MET A 108 -14.85 2.16 -13.07
N PRO A 109 -14.91 2.92 -14.17
CA PRO A 109 -15.39 4.31 -14.16
C PRO A 109 -16.84 4.47 -13.69
N ALA A 110 -17.69 3.45 -13.84
CA ALA A 110 -19.14 3.57 -13.59
C ALA A 110 -19.59 3.28 -12.14
N LEU A 111 -18.74 2.68 -11.29
CA LEU A 111 -19.14 2.20 -9.95
C LEU A 111 -18.35 2.82 -8.77
N HIS A 112 -17.16 3.39 -9.03
CA HIS A 112 -16.22 3.78 -7.97
C HIS A 112 -15.62 5.18 -8.14
N LEU A 113 -16.32 6.10 -8.80
CA LEU A 113 -15.93 7.51 -8.92
C LEU A 113 -15.79 8.14 -7.52
N SER A 114 -14.61 7.99 -6.91
CA SER A 114 -14.00 8.79 -5.84
C SER A 114 -13.27 7.98 -4.78
N ILE A 115 -13.44 6.66 -4.62
CA ILE A 115 -12.79 5.96 -3.47
C ILE A 115 -11.27 5.91 -3.66
N GLY A 116 -10.80 5.54 -4.86
CA GLY A 116 -9.37 5.53 -5.18
C GLY A 116 -8.73 6.90 -5.00
N ASP A 117 -9.38 7.94 -5.53
CA ASP A 117 -8.93 9.33 -5.43
C ASP A 117 -8.95 9.83 -3.98
N GLN A 118 -9.98 9.48 -3.19
CA GLN A 118 -10.07 9.81 -1.77
C GLN A 118 -8.94 9.15 -0.97
N ASN A 119 -8.64 7.88 -1.23
CA ASN A 119 -7.55 7.15 -0.58
C ASN A 119 -6.19 7.75 -0.93
N ALA A 120 -5.94 8.04 -2.21
CA ALA A 120 -4.71 8.67 -2.66
C ALA A 120 -4.52 10.06 -2.02
N ALA A 121 -5.56 10.89 -2.05
CA ALA A 121 -5.53 12.22 -1.46
C ALA A 121 -5.37 12.17 0.07
N PHE A 122 -5.95 11.16 0.74
CA PHE A 122 -5.73 10.93 2.16
C PHE A 122 -4.26 10.60 2.46
N ALA A 123 -3.64 9.65 1.74
CA ALA A 123 -2.26 9.26 1.98
C ALA A 123 -1.29 10.45 1.86
N ILE A 124 -1.46 11.28 0.82
CA ILE A 124 -0.65 12.47 0.60
C ILE A 124 -0.79 13.44 1.79
N ARG A 125 -2.03 13.82 2.14
CA ARG A 125 -2.28 14.77 3.25
C ARG A 125 -1.80 14.25 4.60
N TRP A 126 -1.94 12.95 4.85
CA TRP A 126 -1.48 12.35 6.09
C TRP A 126 0.04 12.45 6.20
N LEU A 127 0.77 12.12 5.13
CA LEU A 127 2.24 12.22 5.09
C LEU A 127 2.73 13.66 5.27
N GLU A 128 2.07 14.63 4.62
CA GLU A 128 2.35 16.06 4.79
C GLU A 128 2.16 16.50 6.25
N THR A 129 1.04 16.12 6.86
CA THR A 129 0.73 16.43 8.26
C THR A 129 1.75 15.80 9.21
N ALA A 130 2.16 14.56 8.94
CA ALA A 130 3.15 13.83 9.71
C ALA A 130 4.60 14.33 9.47
N ARG A 131 4.80 15.25 8.50
CA ARG A 131 6.11 15.74 8.03
C ARG A 131 7.04 14.62 7.56
N ILE A 132 6.48 13.62 6.89
CA ILE A 132 7.22 12.51 6.28
C ILE A 132 7.33 12.78 4.78
N SER A 133 8.54 12.82 4.26
CA SER A 133 8.78 13.15 2.84
C SER A 133 8.31 12.01 1.93
N LEU A 134 7.41 12.31 0.99
CA LEU A 134 6.99 11.39 -0.07
C LEU A 134 8.00 11.45 -1.23
N LEU A 135 8.86 10.43 -1.33
CA LEU A 135 9.94 10.41 -2.33
C LEU A 135 9.48 9.95 -3.71
N ALA A 136 8.47 9.08 -3.77
CA ALA A 136 7.93 8.57 -5.01
C ALA A 136 6.48 8.14 -4.83
N SER A 137 5.68 8.26 -5.89
CA SER A 137 4.33 7.74 -5.89
C SER A 137 3.87 7.30 -7.28
N ASP A 138 2.97 6.33 -7.32
CA ASP A 138 2.15 6.01 -8.50
C ASP A 138 0.71 5.80 -8.02
N LEU A 139 -0.08 6.88 -8.04
CA LEU A 139 -1.43 6.93 -7.50
C LEU A 139 -2.47 7.21 -8.59
N GLY A 140 -3.71 6.78 -8.39
CA GLY A 140 -4.82 7.13 -9.28
C GLY A 140 -4.83 6.36 -10.60
N GLY A 141 -5.57 6.87 -11.59
CA GLY A 141 -5.63 6.31 -12.95
C GLY A 141 -6.39 4.98 -13.06
N PRO A 142 -6.59 4.47 -14.29
CA PRO A 142 -7.46 3.31 -14.56
C PRO A 142 -6.78 1.95 -14.37
N TRP A 143 -5.78 1.83 -13.49
CA TRP A 143 -4.95 0.62 -13.37
C TRP A 143 -4.87 0.11 -11.93
N ALA A 144 -4.89 -1.22 -11.79
CA ALA A 144 -4.39 -1.89 -10.59
C ALA A 144 -2.86 -1.87 -10.57
N ARG A 145 -2.27 -2.10 -9.39
CA ARG A 145 -0.82 -2.12 -9.20
C ARG A 145 -0.40 -3.32 -8.35
N LYS A 146 0.58 -4.07 -8.82
CA LYS A 146 1.36 -4.97 -7.96
C LYS A 146 2.56 -4.19 -7.44
N VAL A 147 2.70 -4.14 -6.12
CA VAL A 147 3.77 -3.44 -5.42
C VAL A 147 4.63 -4.46 -4.70
N VAL A 148 5.95 -4.28 -4.75
CA VAL A 148 6.93 -5.08 -4.00
C VAL A 148 7.90 -4.13 -3.31
N PHE A 149 7.93 -4.17 -1.99
CA PHE A 149 8.83 -3.40 -1.13
C PHE A 149 10.00 -4.26 -0.67
N ASN A 150 11.22 -3.78 -0.89
CA ASN A 150 12.44 -4.40 -0.38
C ASN A 150 12.86 -3.71 0.93
N PRO A 151 12.71 -4.35 2.10
CA PRO A 151 13.04 -3.73 3.38
C PRO A 151 14.55 -3.53 3.59
N LEU A 152 15.41 -4.22 2.82
CA LEU A 152 16.86 -4.14 3.02
C LEU A 152 17.41 -2.76 2.65
N ASN A 153 16.82 -2.14 1.63
CA ASN A 153 17.30 -0.87 1.06
C ASN A 153 16.19 0.18 0.89
N GLY A 154 14.93 -0.16 1.14
CA GLY A 154 13.79 0.73 0.98
C GLY A 154 13.31 0.88 -0.47
N ASP A 155 13.82 0.07 -1.40
CA ASP A 155 13.36 0.09 -2.78
C ASP A 155 11.94 -0.43 -2.92
N THR A 156 11.26 0.07 -3.93
CA THR A 156 9.89 -0.33 -4.20
C THR A 156 9.65 -0.41 -5.68
N PHE A 157 9.17 -1.57 -6.10
CA PHE A 157 8.84 -1.86 -7.48
C PHE A 157 7.33 -1.80 -7.61
N CYS A 158 6.86 -1.04 -8.59
CA CYS A 158 5.45 -0.91 -8.91
C CYS A 158 5.23 -1.33 -10.35
N ARG A 159 4.33 -2.28 -10.55
CA ARG A 159 3.89 -2.71 -11.87
C ARG A 159 2.41 -2.46 -12.02
N ARG A 160 2.04 -1.57 -12.95
CA ARG A 160 0.66 -1.41 -13.39
C ARG A 160 0.21 -2.71 -14.07
N ILE A 161 -0.95 -3.21 -13.68
CA ILE A 161 -1.53 -4.42 -14.28
C ILE A 161 -2.26 -4.01 -15.56
N SER A 162 -2.03 -4.74 -16.65
CA SER A 162 -2.72 -4.48 -17.91
C SER A 162 -4.22 -4.67 -17.77
N ASN A 163 -4.98 -3.81 -18.44
CA ASN A 163 -6.45 -3.82 -18.43
C ASN A 163 -7.04 -4.95 -19.31
N SER A 164 -6.34 -6.07 -19.46
CA SER A 164 -6.98 -7.27 -20.03
C SER A 164 -8.13 -7.67 -19.12
N GLU A 165 -9.30 -7.96 -19.68
CA GLU A 165 -10.53 -8.29 -18.94
C GLU A 165 -10.29 -9.38 -17.89
N SER A 166 -9.51 -10.41 -18.21
CA SER A 166 -9.19 -11.51 -17.29
C SER A 166 -8.43 -11.07 -16.05
N ARG A 167 -7.39 -10.24 -16.19
CA ARG A 167 -6.62 -9.73 -15.05
C ARG A 167 -7.41 -8.71 -14.23
N LEU A 168 -8.21 -7.88 -14.88
CA LEU A 168 -9.08 -6.93 -14.18
C LEU A 168 -10.13 -7.67 -13.34
N ALA A 169 -10.78 -8.69 -13.92
CA ALA A 169 -11.72 -9.54 -13.21
C ALA A 169 -11.07 -10.25 -12.02
N GLU A 170 -9.81 -10.69 -12.14
CA GLU A 170 -9.07 -11.29 -11.03
C GLU A 170 -8.86 -10.29 -9.89
N VAL A 171 -8.42 -9.06 -10.19
CA VAL A 171 -8.23 -8.01 -9.18
C VAL A 171 -9.54 -7.70 -8.47
N LEU A 172 -10.62 -7.48 -9.23
CA LEU A 172 -11.94 -7.17 -8.68
C LEU A 172 -12.47 -8.33 -7.82
N LYS A 173 -12.33 -9.58 -8.29
CA LYS A 173 -12.74 -10.76 -7.52
C LYS A 173 -11.99 -10.89 -6.21
N ARG A 174 -10.69 -10.58 -6.19
CA ARG A 174 -9.89 -10.54 -4.95
C ARG A 174 -10.44 -9.46 -4.01
N GLN A 175 -10.67 -8.24 -4.50
CA GLN A 175 -11.22 -7.15 -3.68
C GLN A 175 -12.60 -7.51 -3.10
N GLU A 176 -13.53 -7.99 -3.92
CA GLU A 176 -14.85 -8.43 -3.46
C GLU A 176 -14.78 -9.56 -2.43
N ALA A 177 -13.86 -10.52 -2.61
CA ALA A 177 -13.68 -11.61 -1.65
C ALA A 177 -13.22 -11.10 -0.29
N TYR A 178 -12.37 -10.08 -0.23
CA TYR A 178 -11.98 -9.44 1.02
C TYR A 178 -13.13 -8.64 1.63
N GLU A 179 -13.84 -7.84 0.84
CA GLU A 179 -15.01 -7.08 1.33
C GLU A 179 -16.11 -7.99 1.89
N LYS A 180 -16.33 -9.16 1.29
CA LYS A 180 -17.31 -10.16 1.79
C LYS A 180 -16.88 -10.82 3.08
N LYS A 181 -15.57 -11.02 3.32
CA LYS A 181 -15.05 -11.57 4.58
C LYS A 181 -15.16 -10.61 5.77
N LEU A 182 -15.39 -9.33 5.47
CA LEU A 182 -15.51 -8.26 6.46
C LEU A 182 -16.97 -7.95 6.85
N LYS A 183 -17.94 -8.62 6.22
CA LYS A 183 -19.37 -8.57 6.56
C LYS A 183 -19.78 -9.82 7.31
#